data_AF-A0A370I4I6-F1
#
_entry.id   AF-A0A370I4I6-F1
#
_cell.length_a   1.000
_cell.length_b   1.000
_cell.length_c   1.000
_cell.angle_alpha   90.00
_cell.angle_beta   90.00
_cell.angle_gamma   90.00
#
_symmetry.space_group_name_H-M   'P 1'
#
loop_
_entity.id
_entity.type
_entity.pdbx_description
1 polymer ?
#
loop_
_entity_poly.entity_id
_entity_poly.type
_entity_poly.pdbx_seq_one_letter_code
_entity_poly.pdbx_strand_id
1 'polypeptide(L)'
;METTQSADADAPRGTRVGVVRETNTDERRVALVPKIIPSLTRQGVQVIVEAGAGAGALIPDEAYTEAGATIGDPWSAEVVVKVAPPNDAEVAKLSAGQTLIGFLAPRNADNKIGALKTAGVQAFAVEAIPRISRAQVMDALSSQANVAGYKAVLLAASESTRFFPMLTTAAGTVKPATVLVLGVGVAGLQALATAKRLGARTTGYDVRPEVADQVRSVGAQWLDLGIDAAGEGGYARELTDDEKAKQQQALEDAIKGFDVVITTALVPGRPAPRLVTAAAVEGMRPGSVIVDLAGETGGNCELTEPGKIVVEHDVTIASPLNLPATMPEHASELYSKNIAALLELMLTDGKLEPDFGDQVLADSCVTRTVEES
;
A
#
# COMPACT_ATOMS: atom_id res chain seq x y z
N MET A 1 8.41 -38.77 -52.73
CA MET A 1 8.45 -37.34 -52.40
C MET A 1 7.42 -37.13 -51.30
N GLU A 2 7.81 -37.39 -50.06
CA GLU A 2 7.00 -37.06 -48.88
C GLU A 2 7.27 -35.61 -48.54
N THR A 3 6.25 -34.78 -48.70
CA THR A 3 6.25 -33.39 -48.23
C THR A 3 5.89 -33.37 -46.76
N THR A 4 6.89 -33.20 -45.91
CA THR A 4 6.74 -32.84 -44.50
C THR A 4 6.13 -31.44 -44.42
N GLN A 5 4.85 -31.35 -44.06
CA GLN A 5 4.23 -30.08 -43.68
C GLN A 5 4.73 -29.69 -42.28
N SER A 6 5.49 -28.61 -42.19
CA SER A 6 5.74 -27.89 -40.95
C SER A 6 4.45 -27.19 -40.52
N ALA A 7 3.70 -27.81 -39.63
CA ALA A 7 2.52 -27.22 -39.02
C ALA A 7 2.78 -27.06 -37.52
N ASP A 8 3.43 -25.96 -37.12
CA ASP A 8 3.35 -25.46 -35.73
C ASP A 8 3.82 -23.99 -35.55
N ALA A 9 3.63 -23.13 -36.55
CA ALA A 9 4.14 -21.76 -36.52
C ALA A 9 3.08 -20.66 -36.30
N ASP A 10 1.80 -20.98 -36.13
CA ASP A 10 0.75 -19.95 -36.22
C ASP A 10 -0.45 -20.14 -35.27
N ALA A 11 -0.24 -20.73 -34.09
CA ALA A 11 -1.16 -20.49 -32.99
C ALA A 11 -0.90 -19.05 -32.50
N PRO A 12 -1.91 -18.17 -32.40
CA PRO A 12 -1.71 -16.81 -31.89
C PRO A 12 -1.09 -16.91 -30.49
N ARG A 13 0.17 -16.51 -30.35
CA ARG A 13 0.86 -16.48 -29.06
C ARG A 13 0.16 -15.41 -28.23
N GLY A 14 -0.57 -15.84 -27.20
CA GLY A 14 -1.17 -14.90 -26.26
C GLY A 14 -0.11 -14.09 -25.50
N THR A 15 -0.52 -12.95 -24.96
CA THR A 15 0.33 -11.93 -24.35
C THR A 15 1.28 -12.53 -23.30
N ARG A 16 2.56 -12.15 -23.35
CA ARG A 16 3.53 -12.53 -22.31
C ARG A 16 3.57 -11.49 -21.19
N VAL A 17 3.40 -11.95 -19.95
CA VAL A 17 3.52 -11.15 -18.72
C VAL A 17 4.73 -11.61 -17.91
N GLY A 18 5.67 -10.71 -17.67
CA GLY A 18 6.90 -10.92 -16.92
C GLY A 18 6.78 -10.44 -15.47
N VAL A 19 7.01 -11.33 -14.52
CA VAL A 19 7.04 -11.05 -13.07
C VAL A 19 8.50 -10.91 -12.65
N VAL A 20 8.92 -9.70 -12.34
CA VAL A 20 10.31 -9.41 -11.97
C VAL A 20 10.54 -9.64 -10.47
N ARG A 21 11.78 -9.95 -10.12
CA ARG A 21 12.23 -9.93 -8.73
C ARG A 21 12.44 -8.49 -8.29
N GLU A 22 11.93 -8.14 -7.12
CA GLU A 22 12.14 -6.83 -6.53
C GLU A 22 13.60 -6.65 -6.08
N THR A 23 14.18 -5.48 -6.36
CA THR A 23 15.60 -5.20 -6.08
C THR A 23 15.84 -4.44 -4.78
N ASN A 24 14.80 -3.83 -4.21
CA ASN A 24 14.90 -3.06 -2.98
C ASN A 24 15.16 -4.01 -1.81
N THR A 25 16.10 -3.67 -0.93
CA THR A 25 16.57 -4.55 0.15
C THR A 25 15.51 -4.84 1.21
N ASP A 26 14.55 -3.94 1.38
CA ASP A 26 13.43 -4.04 2.31
C ASP A 26 12.15 -4.59 1.66
N GLU A 27 12.17 -4.86 0.36
CA GLU A 27 11.03 -5.41 -0.36
C GLU A 27 11.04 -6.95 -0.31
N ARG A 28 9.89 -7.51 0.03
CA ARG A 28 9.69 -8.96 0.15
C ARG A 28 8.48 -9.45 -0.62
N ARG A 29 7.65 -8.53 -1.14
CA ARG A 29 6.47 -8.84 -1.94
C ARG A 29 6.88 -9.21 -3.36
N VAL A 30 5.94 -9.78 -4.08
CA VAL A 30 6.05 -10.14 -5.50
C VAL A 30 4.77 -9.74 -6.22
N ALA A 31 4.88 -9.28 -7.48
CA ALA A 31 3.75 -8.70 -8.19
C ALA A 31 2.63 -9.71 -8.50
N LEU A 32 2.98 -10.96 -8.83
CA LEU A 32 2.03 -12.06 -8.99
C LEU A 32 2.42 -13.27 -8.13
N VAL A 33 1.42 -13.89 -7.51
CA VAL A 33 1.58 -15.13 -6.74
C VAL A 33 1.07 -16.34 -7.56
N PRO A 34 1.55 -17.57 -7.30
CA PRO A 34 1.13 -18.78 -8.03
C PRO A 34 -0.39 -18.93 -8.19
N LYS A 35 -1.15 -18.58 -7.14
CA LYS A 35 -2.61 -18.71 -7.10
C LYS A 35 -3.35 -17.93 -8.19
N ILE A 36 -2.79 -16.84 -8.74
CA ILE A 36 -3.46 -16.04 -9.77
C ILE A 36 -3.17 -16.55 -11.19
N ILE A 37 -2.03 -17.23 -11.37
CA ILE A 37 -1.50 -17.61 -12.68
C ILE A 37 -2.50 -18.44 -13.49
N PRO A 38 -3.18 -19.47 -12.92
CA PRO A 38 -4.15 -20.24 -13.67
C PRO A 38 -5.31 -19.41 -14.24
N SER A 39 -5.66 -18.28 -13.62
CA SER A 39 -6.70 -17.38 -14.15
C SER A 39 -6.23 -16.67 -15.41
N LEU A 40 -5.00 -16.15 -15.38
CA LEU A 40 -4.38 -15.49 -16.53
C LEU A 40 -4.13 -16.48 -17.68
N THR A 41 -3.65 -17.69 -17.37
CA THR A 41 -3.43 -18.73 -18.38
C THR A 41 -4.72 -19.14 -19.09
N ARG A 42 -5.86 -19.21 -18.38
CA ARG A 42 -7.17 -19.48 -19.01
C ARG A 42 -7.62 -18.38 -19.98
N GLN A 43 -7.12 -17.16 -19.80
CA GLN A 43 -7.35 -16.04 -20.71
C GLN A 43 -6.34 -15.99 -21.86
N GLY A 44 -5.45 -16.99 -21.99
CA GLY A 44 -4.42 -17.06 -23.03
C GLY A 44 -3.11 -16.35 -22.68
N VAL A 45 -2.97 -15.79 -21.47
CA VAL A 45 -1.75 -15.11 -21.04
C VAL A 45 -0.66 -16.13 -20.69
N GLN A 46 0.57 -15.85 -21.12
CA GLN A 46 1.76 -16.62 -20.76
C GLN A 46 2.52 -15.86 -19.66
N VAL A 47 2.79 -16.52 -18.53
CA VAL A 47 3.51 -15.88 -17.41
C VAL A 47 4.96 -16.36 -17.37
N ILE A 48 5.89 -15.41 -17.35
CA ILE A 48 7.33 -15.62 -17.18
C ILE A 48 7.72 -15.02 -15.84
N VAL A 49 8.39 -15.78 -14.97
CA VAL A 49 8.78 -15.33 -13.64
C VAL A 49 10.30 -15.34 -13.54
N GLU A 50 10.88 -14.28 -12.98
CA GLU A 50 12.30 -14.25 -12.66
C GLU A 50 12.62 -15.29 -11.58
N ALA A 51 13.73 -16.01 -11.73
CA ALA A 51 14.18 -16.96 -10.72
C ALA A 51 14.33 -16.28 -9.34
N GLY A 52 13.68 -16.83 -8.33
CA GLY A 52 13.66 -16.29 -6.97
C GLY A 52 12.81 -15.03 -6.78
N ALA A 53 11.95 -14.63 -7.73
CA ALA A 53 11.07 -13.47 -7.57
C ALA A 53 10.17 -13.59 -6.31
N GLY A 54 9.66 -14.78 -6.03
CA GLY A 54 8.82 -15.07 -4.87
C GLY A 54 9.58 -15.32 -3.56
N ALA A 55 10.91 -15.35 -3.56
CA ALA A 55 11.70 -15.81 -2.42
C ALA A 55 11.49 -14.95 -1.16
N GLY A 56 11.29 -13.63 -1.30
CA GLY A 56 10.98 -12.73 -0.17
C GLY A 56 9.66 -13.06 0.53
N ALA A 57 8.70 -13.58 -0.24
CA ALA A 57 7.39 -14.05 0.20
C ALA A 57 7.38 -15.55 0.57
N LEU A 58 8.54 -16.20 0.57
CA LEU A 58 8.72 -17.63 0.82
C LEU A 58 7.98 -18.53 -0.20
N ILE A 59 7.86 -18.04 -1.44
CA ILE A 59 7.26 -18.79 -2.55
C ILE A 59 8.40 -19.34 -3.42
N PRO A 60 8.59 -20.67 -3.49
CA PRO A 60 9.64 -21.27 -4.30
C PRO A 60 9.30 -21.23 -5.80
N ASP A 61 10.32 -21.27 -6.66
CA ASP A 61 10.16 -21.21 -8.12
C ASP A 61 9.31 -22.38 -8.65
N GLU A 62 9.41 -23.55 -8.02
CA GLU A 62 8.63 -24.74 -8.37
C GLU A 62 7.12 -24.46 -8.29
N ALA A 63 6.67 -23.70 -7.29
CA ALA A 63 5.26 -23.36 -7.13
C ALA A 63 4.72 -22.52 -8.30
N TYR A 64 5.56 -21.67 -8.91
CA TYR A 64 5.21 -20.93 -10.11
C TYR A 64 5.08 -21.86 -11.33
N THR A 65 6.01 -22.80 -11.48
CA THR A 65 5.96 -23.78 -12.57
C THR A 65 4.75 -24.72 -12.47
N GLU A 66 4.42 -25.19 -11.27
CA GLU A 66 3.23 -26.01 -11.01
C GLU A 66 1.93 -25.24 -11.30
N ALA A 67 1.94 -23.92 -11.13
CA ALA A 67 0.80 -23.05 -11.45
C ALA A 67 0.68 -22.71 -12.95
N GLY A 68 1.62 -23.13 -13.79
CA GLY A 68 1.58 -22.94 -15.24
C GLY A 68 2.41 -21.76 -15.77
N ALA A 69 3.26 -21.14 -14.94
CA ALA A 69 4.25 -20.19 -15.41
C ALA A 69 5.56 -20.87 -15.85
N THR A 70 6.41 -20.10 -16.50
CA THR A 70 7.79 -20.48 -16.83
C THR A 70 8.77 -19.62 -16.02
N ILE A 71 9.91 -20.19 -15.65
CA ILE A 71 11.02 -19.41 -15.07
C ILE A 71 11.92 -18.94 -16.21
N GLY A 72 12.25 -17.65 -16.26
CA GLY A 72 13.03 -17.09 -17.36
C GLY A 72 13.35 -15.60 -17.21
N ASP A 73 13.62 -14.94 -18.33
CA ASP A 73 13.82 -13.49 -18.38
C ASP A 73 12.47 -12.75 -18.48
N PRO A 74 11.95 -12.18 -17.38
CA PRO A 74 10.68 -11.46 -17.39
C PRO A 74 10.75 -10.15 -18.18
N TRP A 75 11.94 -9.57 -18.37
CA TRP A 75 12.10 -8.28 -19.04
C TRP A 75 11.90 -8.41 -20.57
N SER A 76 11.88 -9.64 -21.10
CA SER A 76 11.57 -9.94 -22.50
C SER A 76 10.07 -10.02 -22.83
N ALA A 77 9.21 -9.90 -21.81
CA ALA A 77 7.76 -9.99 -21.91
C ALA A 77 7.14 -8.72 -22.51
N GLU A 78 5.91 -8.79 -23.02
CA GLU A 78 5.20 -7.61 -23.54
C GLU A 78 4.72 -6.71 -22.41
N VAL A 79 4.33 -7.32 -21.29
CA VAL A 79 3.96 -6.63 -20.05
C VAL A 79 4.92 -7.03 -18.94
N VAL A 80 5.50 -6.08 -18.24
CA VAL A 80 6.29 -6.30 -17.02
C VAL A 80 5.47 -5.83 -15.82
N VAL A 81 5.34 -6.69 -14.80
CA VAL A 81 4.65 -6.38 -13.55
C VAL A 81 5.62 -6.41 -12.39
N LYS A 82 5.52 -5.39 -11.54
CA LYS A 82 6.46 -5.08 -10.46
C LYS A 82 5.71 -4.50 -9.27
N VAL A 83 6.32 -4.50 -8.08
CA VAL A 83 5.76 -3.85 -6.89
C VAL A 83 6.29 -2.42 -6.75
N ALA A 84 7.56 -2.23 -6.40
CA ALA A 84 8.15 -0.92 -6.13
C ALA A 84 8.48 -0.15 -7.42
N PRO A 85 8.62 1.19 -7.40
CA PRO A 85 9.05 1.94 -8.59
C PRO A 85 10.37 1.43 -9.17
N PRO A 86 10.52 1.37 -10.51
CA PRO A 86 11.75 0.89 -11.12
C PRO A 86 12.91 1.85 -10.84
N ASN A 87 14.11 1.30 -10.65
CA ASN A 87 15.35 2.09 -10.63
C ASN A 87 15.91 2.30 -12.06
N ASP A 88 16.96 3.12 -12.21
CA ASP A 88 17.53 3.44 -13.53
C ASP A 88 18.05 2.21 -14.29
N ALA A 89 18.61 1.22 -13.57
CA ALA A 89 19.09 -0.01 -14.19
C ALA A 89 17.94 -0.92 -14.66
N GLU A 90 16.80 -0.90 -13.98
CA GLU A 90 15.59 -1.59 -14.40
C GLU A 90 14.92 -0.89 -15.59
N VAL A 91 14.85 0.45 -15.59
CA VAL A 91 14.35 1.22 -16.73
C VAL A 91 15.15 0.90 -18.00
N ALA A 92 16.47 0.73 -17.90
CA ALA A 92 17.34 0.38 -19.03
C ALA A 92 17.10 -1.03 -19.60
N LYS A 93 16.38 -1.92 -18.89
CA LYS A 93 16.00 -3.25 -19.38
C LYS A 93 14.70 -3.23 -20.18
N LEU A 94 13.91 -2.16 -20.06
CA LEU A 94 12.66 -2.01 -20.78
C LEU A 94 12.90 -1.54 -22.22
N SER A 95 12.01 -1.95 -23.11
CA SER A 95 12.05 -1.68 -24.55
C SER A 95 10.82 -0.90 -24.99
N ALA A 96 10.96 -0.15 -26.09
CA ALA A 96 9.85 0.59 -26.68
C ALA A 96 8.69 -0.35 -27.04
N GLY A 97 7.46 0.08 -26.70
CA GLY A 97 6.23 -0.69 -26.91
C GLY A 97 5.87 -1.65 -25.78
N GLN A 98 6.75 -1.87 -24.80
CA GLN A 98 6.40 -2.65 -23.61
C GLN A 98 5.46 -1.88 -22.68
N THR A 99 4.68 -2.64 -21.91
CA THR A 99 3.86 -2.13 -20.82
C THR A 99 4.52 -2.42 -19.47
N LEU A 100 4.55 -1.43 -18.58
CA LEU A 100 4.97 -1.60 -17.19
C LEU A 100 3.78 -1.34 -16.26
N ILE A 101 3.51 -2.23 -15.31
CA ILE A 101 2.50 -2.04 -14.28
C ILE A 101 3.15 -2.17 -12.90
N GLY A 102 2.95 -1.18 -12.04
CA GLY A 102 3.47 -1.19 -10.68
C GLY A 102 3.14 0.09 -9.91
N PHE A 103 3.69 0.25 -8.71
CA PHE A 103 3.78 1.60 -8.11
C PHE A 103 4.84 2.41 -8.86
N LEU A 104 4.53 3.64 -9.30
CA LEU A 104 5.43 4.47 -10.12
C LEU A 104 5.70 5.87 -9.55
N ALA A 105 5.09 6.17 -8.41
CA ALA A 105 5.14 7.40 -7.64
C ALA A 105 4.95 8.68 -8.48
N PRO A 106 3.85 8.84 -9.25
CA PRO A 106 3.69 9.95 -10.20
C PRO A 106 3.70 11.35 -9.59
N ARG A 107 3.44 11.45 -8.28
CA ARG A 107 3.46 12.72 -7.54
C ARG A 107 4.83 13.06 -6.94
N ASN A 108 5.79 12.14 -6.97
CA ASN A 108 7.13 12.38 -6.45
C ASN A 108 7.98 13.11 -7.48
N ALA A 109 8.84 14.04 -7.04
CA ALA A 109 9.67 14.83 -7.95
C ALA A 109 10.78 14.01 -8.65
N ASP A 110 11.21 12.91 -8.03
CA ASP A 110 12.29 12.03 -8.47
C ASP A 110 11.81 10.75 -9.17
N ASN A 111 10.53 10.71 -9.57
CA ASN A 111 9.95 9.57 -10.27
C ASN A 111 10.64 9.28 -11.61
N LYS A 112 10.47 8.05 -12.13
CA LYS A 112 11.08 7.59 -13.38
C LYS A 112 10.18 7.70 -14.61
N ILE A 113 9.05 8.39 -14.52
CA ILE A 113 8.06 8.47 -15.60
C ILE A 113 8.64 9.15 -16.84
N GLY A 114 9.45 10.19 -16.66
CA GLY A 114 10.13 10.85 -17.79
C GLY A 114 11.04 9.89 -18.55
N ALA A 115 11.83 9.08 -17.83
CA ALA A 115 12.73 8.09 -18.43
C ALA A 115 11.95 6.96 -19.12
N LEU A 116 10.88 6.46 -18.49
CA LEU A 116 9.98 5.46 -19.08
C LEU A 116 9.34 5.97 -20.38
N LYS A 117 8.90 7.22 -20.40
CA LYS A 117 8.35 7.87 -21.59
C LYS A 117 9.39 7.99 -22.71
N THR A 118 10.63 8.41 -22.39
CA THR A 118 11.73 8.45 -23.37
C THR A 118 12.09 7.07 -23.93
N ALA A 119 11.98 6.03 -23.11
CA ALA A 119 12.19 4.64 -23.54
C ALA A 119 11.02 4.08 -24.39
N GLY A 120 9.92 4.83 -24.57
CA GLY A 120 8.75 4.38 -25.32
C GLY A 120 7.91 3.33 -24.58
N VAL A 121 7.98 3.29 -23.25
CA VAL A 121 7.24 2.36 -22.39
C VAL A 121 5.86 2.92 -22.04
N GLN A 122 4.82 2.10 -22.12
CA GLN A 122 3.49 2.40 -21.60
C GLN A 122 3.44 2.03 -20.12
N ALA A 123 3.48 3.02 -19.22
CA ALA A 123 3.57 2.76 -17.79
C ALA A 123 2.25 3.08 -17.09
N PHE A 124 1.70 2.11 -16.37
CA PHE A 124 0.47 2.22 -15.61
C PHE A 124 0.79 2.23 -14.11
N ALA A 125 0.49 3.35 -13.46
CA ALA A 125 0.70 3.55 -12.03
C ALA A 125 -0.56 3.09 -11.27
N VAL A 126 -0.43 2.07 -10.43
CA VAL A 126 -1.58 1.52 -9.68
C VAL A 126 -2.15 2.52 -8.65
N GLU A 127 -1.36 3.49 -8.21
CA GLU A 127 -1.77 4.61 -7.36
C GLU A 127 -2.48 5.74 -8.11
N ALA A 128 -2.44 5.74 -9.44
CA ALA A 128 -3.17 6.68 -10.29
C ALA A 128 -4.54 6.14 -10.74
N ILE A 129 -4.89 4.90 -10.34
CA ILE A 129 -6.22 4.32 -10.60
C ILE A 129 -7.29 5.20 -9.93
N PRO A 130 -8.32 5.64 -10.69
CA PRO A 130 -9.35 6.52 -10.17
C PRO A 130 -10.21 5.80 -9.12
N ARG A 131 -10.60 6.53 -8.07
CA ARG A 131 -11.44 6.01 -6.98
C ARG A 131 -12.92 5.97 -7.37
N ILE A 132 -13.25 5.09 -8.31
CA ILE A 132 -14.62 4.84 -8.80
C ILE A 132 -15.05 3.40 -8.47
N SER A 133 -16.35 3.15 -8.34
CA SER A 133 -16.89 1.86 -7.85
C SER A 133 -16.37 0.65 -8.62
N ARG A 134 -16.26 0.73 -9.95
CA ARG A 134 -15.76 -0.37 -10.79
C ARG A 134 -14.26 -0.66 -10.63
N ALA A 135 -13.48 0.32 -10.17
CA ALA A 135 -12.03 0.20 -10.03
C ALA A 135 -11.59 -0.27 -8.64
N GLN A 136 -12.53 -0.46 -7.69
CA GLN A 136 -12.21 -0.87 -6.31
C GLN A 136 -11.42 -2.18 -6.24
N VAL A 137 -11.67 -3.12 -7.14
CA VAL A 137 -10.93 -4.40 -7.20
C VAL A 137 -9.47 -4.22 -7.65
N MET A 138 -9.15 -3.09 -8.29
CA MET A 138 -7.80 -2.73 -8.76
C MET A 138 -7.08 -1.80 -7.78
N ASP A 139 -7.73 -1.36 -6.70
CA ASP A 139 -7.16 -0.42 -5.73
C ASP A 139 -6.06 -1.07 -4.87
N ALA A 140 -4.83 -0.99 -5.37
CA ALA A 140 -3.63 -1.46 -4.69
C ALA A 140 -3.29 -0.62 -3.46
N LEU A 141 -3.60 0.68 -3.43
CA LEU A 141 -3.35 1.52 -2.25
C LEU A 141 -4.18 1.02 -1.07
N SER A 142 -5.46 0.72 -1.30
CA SER A 142 -6.35 0.18 -0.27
C SER A 142 -5.89 -1.19 0.22
N SER A 143 -5.45 -2.08 -0.67
CA SER A 143 -5.00 -3.41 -0.27
C SER A 143 -3.73 -3.36 0.60
N GLN A 144 -2.75 -2.54 0.20
CA GLN A 144 -1.50 -2.39 0.96
C GLN A 144 -1.71 -1.60 2.26
N ALA A 145 -2.56 -0.56 2.25
CA ALA A 145 -2.93 0.20 3.45
C ALA A 145 -3.61 -0.68 4.51
N ASN A 146 -4.46 -1.62 4.08
CA ASN A 146 -5.09 -2.58 4.98
C ASN A 146 -4.02 -3.45 5.68
N VAL A 147 -3.06 -4.01 4.93
CA VAL A 147 -1.94 -4.75 5.53
C VAL A 147 -1.14 -3.87 6.50
N ALA A 148 -0.82 -2.64 6.11
CA ALA A 148 -0.06 -1.70 6.94
C ALA A 148 -0.78 -1.41 8.27
N GLY A 149 -2.09 -1.15 8.25
CA GLY A 149 -2.87 -0.92 9.47
C GLY A 149 -2.87 -2.09 10.45
N TYR A 150 -2.97 -3.32 9.93
CA TYR A 150 -2.84 -4.53 10.75
C TYR A 150 -1.43 -4.66 11.35
N LYS A 151 -0.38 -4.49 10.53
CA LYS A 151 1.01 -4.63 10.97
C LYS A 151 1.45 -3.52 11.92
N ALA A 152 0.90 -2.32 11.80
CA ALA A 152 1.16 -1.20 12.69
C ALA A 152 0.78 -1.53 14.14
N VAL A 153 -0.38 -2.18 14.34
CA VAL A 153 -0.83 -2.59 15.67
C VAL A 153 0.04 -3.71 16.25
N LEU A 154 0.47 -4.67 15.42
CA LEU A 154 1.37 -5.72 15.88
C LEU A 154 2.74 -5.16 16.29
N LEU A 155 3.25 -4.18 15.54
CA LEU A 155 4.47 -3.46 15.90
C LEU A 155 4.26 -2.72 17.23
N ALA A 156 3.19 -1.94 17.36
CA ALA A 156 2.87 -1.26 18.60
C ALA A 156 2.77 -2.20 19.80
N ALA A 157 2.15 -3.37 19.64
CA ALA A 157 2.03 -4.38 20.69
C ALA A 157 3.37 -5.02 21.06
N SER A 158 4.28 -5.16 20.09
CA SER A 158 5.62 -5.75 20.31
C SER A 158 6.55 -4.77 21.03
N GLU A 159 6.44 -3.48 20.73
CA GLU A 159 7.23 -2.42 21.36
C GLU A 159 6.65 -1.94 22.70
N SER A 160 5.38 -2.27 23.00
CA SER A 160 4.69 -1.83 24.21
C SER A 160 5.22 -2.52 25.45
N THR A 161 5.44 -1.71 26.50
CA THR A 161 5.77 -2.21 27.85
C THR A 161 4.53 -2.73 28.62
N ARG A 162 3.35 -2.67 28.00
CA ARG A 162 2.05 -3.01 28.61
C ARG A 162 1.26 -3.98 27.75
N PHE A 163 0.47 -4.82 28.41
CA PHE A 163 -0.50 -5.67 27.72
C PHE A 163 -1.60 -4.85 27.06
N PHE A 164 -1.98 -5.24 25.85
CA PHE A 164 -3.17 -4.70 25.17
C PHE A 164 -4.48 -5.12 25.83
N PRO A 165 -4.71 -6.42 26.14
CA PRO A 165 -5.95 -6.87 26.75
C PRO A 165 -6.00 -6.60 28.26
N MET A 166 -7.22 -6.55 28.80
CA MET A 166 -7.43 -6.69 30.24
C MET A 166 -7.12 -8.14 30.65
N LEU A 167 -6.32 -8.31 31.69
CA LEU A 167 -6.02 -9.63 32.25
C LEU A 167 -6.33 -9.65 33.74
N THR A 168 -7.08 -10.65 34.19
CA THR A 168 -7.26 -10.95 35.62
C THR A 168 -6.45 -12.19 35.93
N THR A 169 -5.38 -12.01 36.71
CA THR A 169 -4.42 -13.08 37.04
C THR A 169 -4.37 -13.29 38.55
N ALA A 170 -3.67 -14.34 39.00
CA ALA A 170 -3.43 -14.57 40.43
C ALA A 170 -2.66 -13.42 41.10
N ALA A 171 -1.83 -12.69 40.34
CA ALA A 171 -1.06 -11.56 40.85
C ALA A 171 -1.83 -10.23 40.86
N GLY A 172 -3.05 -10.20 40.30
CA GLY A 172 -3.89 -9.01 40.20
C GLY A 172 -4.42 -8.75 38.79
N THR A 173 -5.07 -7.61 38.63
CA THR A 173 -5.70 -7.17 37.38
C THR A 173 -4.85 -6.15 36.63
N VAL A 174 -4.58 -6.41 35.36
CA VAL A 174 -3.95 -5.48 34.43
C VAL A 174 -5.04 -4.81 33.59
N LYS A 175 -5.02 -3.47 33.55
CA LYS A 175 -5.95 -2.69 32.72
C LYS A 175 -5.60 -2.84 31.23
N PRO A 176 -6.59 -2.79 30.33
CA PRO A 176 -6.31 -2.83 28.89
C PRO A 176 -5.62 -1.53 28.45
N ALA A 177 -4.79 -1.62 27.42
CA ALA A 177 -4.18 -0.45 26.80
C ALA A 177 -5.23 0.46 26.16
N THR A 178 -4.99 1.77 26.17
CA THR A 178 -5.74 2.75 25.38
C THR A 178 -5.00 3.04 24.08
N VAL A 179 -5.68 2.90 22.94
CA VAL A 179 -5.11 3.08 21.59
C VAL A 179 -5.87 4.19 20.86
N LEU A 180 -5.15 5.22 20.42
CA LEU A 180 -5.67 6.29 19.57
C LEU A 180 -5.18 6.08 18.13
N VAL A 181 -6.07 6.21 17.15
CA VAL A 181 -5.72 6.22 15.73
C VAL A 181 -6.07 7.58 15.13
N LEU A 182 -5.06 8.26 14.59
CA LEU A 182 -5.16 9.57 13.96
C LEU A 182 -5.15 9.43 12.43
N GLY A 183 -6.28 9.72 11.80
CA GLY A 183 -6.56 9.40 10.40
C GLY A 183 -7.21 8.02 10.29
N VAL A 184 -8.46 7.97 9.83
CA VAL A 184 -9.23 6.72 9.70
C VAL A 184 -9.60 6.51 8.23
N GLY A 185 -8.57 6.44 7.40
CA GLY A 185 -8.65 5.79 6.09
C GLY A 185 -8.64 4.26 6.23
N VAL A 186 -8.26 3.55 5.16
CA VAL A 186 -8.21 2.08 5.17
C VAL A 186 -7.22 1.54 6.22
N ALA A 187 -6.02 2.10 6.31
CA ALA A 187 -5.03 1.71 7.31
C ALA A 187 -5.52 1.97 8.73
N GLY A 188 -6.02 3.17 9.01
CA GLY A 188 -6.53 3.54 10.33
C GLY A 188 -7.71 2.69 10.78
N LEU A 189 -8.66 2.40 9.88
CA LEU A 189 -9.81 1.55 10.20
C LEU A 189 -9.37 0.11 10.52
N GLN A 190 -8.41 -0.44 9.77
CA GLN A 190 -7.86 -1.75 10.07
C GLN A 190 -7.05 -1.75 11.38
N ALA A 191 -6.32 -0.68 11.68
CA ALA A 191 -5.61 -0.52 12.95
C ALA A 191 -6.60 -0.52 14.14
N LEU A 192 -7.70 0.23 14.05
CA LEU A 192 -8.76 0.21 15.06
C LEU A 192 -9.34 -1.20 15.26
N ALA A 193 -9.68 -1.89 14.18
CA ALA A 193 -10.22 -3.24 14.25
C ALA A 193 -9.21 -4.24 14.86
N THR A 194 -7.93 -4.14 14.49
CA THR A 194 -6.88 -5.03 14.99
C THR A 194 -6.58 -4.77 16.46
N ALA A 195 -6.45 -3.50 16.87
CA ALA A 195 -6.24 -3.15 18.28
C ALA A 195 -7.42 -3.59 19.16
N LYS A 196 -8.66 -3.48 18.64
CA LYS A 196 -9.85 -4.00 19.31
C LYS A 196 -9.80 -5.51 19.49
N ARG A 197 -9.37 -6.26 18.46
CA ARG A 197 -9.18 -7.73 18.53
C ARG A 197 -8.12 -8.12 19.58
N LEU A 198 -7.09 -7.31 19.77
CA LEU A 198 -6.09 -7.51 20.84
C LEU A 198 -6.61 -7.13 22.24
N GLY A 199 -7.84 -6.63 22.37
CA GLY A 199 -8.49 -6.32 23.65
C GLY A 199 -8.26 -4.88 24.15
N ALA A 200 -7.70 -3.99 23.33
CA ALA A 200 -7.49 -2.60 23.69
C ALA A 200 -8.79 -1.78 23.71
N ARG A 201 -8.77 -0.66 24.42
CA ARG A 201 -9.78 0.41 24.32
C ARG A 201 -9.37 1.35 23.19
N THR A 202 -10.13 1.32 22.10
CA THR A 202 -9.79 2.03 20.86
C THR A 202 -10.58 3.30 20.69
N THR A 203 -9.89 4.36 20.25
CA THR A 203 -10.46 5.66 19.88
C THR A 203 -9.92 6.05 18.52
N GLY A 204 -10.79 6.50 17.61
CA GLY A 204 -10.42 7.00 16.29
C GLY A 204 -10.72 8.49 16.15
N TYR A 205 -9.86 9.19 15.43
CA TYR A 205 -10.02 10.58 15.03
C TYR A 205 -9.78 10.73 13.54
N ASP A 206 -10.67 11.42 12.85
CA ASP A 206 -10.47 11.88 11.47
C ASP A 206 -11.06 13.29 11.34
N VAL A 207 -10.55 14.08 10.40
CA VAL A 207 -11.08 15.43 10.12
C VAL A 207 -12.38 15.38 9.32
N ARG A 208 -12.70 14.21 8.74
CA ARG A 208 -13.93 13.93 7.99
C ARG A 208 -15.00 13.37 8.95
N PRO A 209 -16.09 14.11 9.22
CA PRO A 209 -17.11 13.66 10.17
C PRO A 209 -17.87 12.40 9.70
N GLU A 210 -17.99 12.17 8.38
CA GLU A 210 -18.65 11.00 7.80
C GLU A 210 -17.97 9.66 8.15
N VAL A 211 -16.72 9.71 8.61
CA VAL A 211 -15.94 8.54 9.01
C VAL A 211 -16.33 8.04 10.40
N ALA A 212 -17.02 8.85 11.20
CA ALA A 212 -17.38 8.52 12.58
C ALA A 212 -18.20 7.23 12.69
N ASP A 213 -19.10 6.97 11.74
CA ASP A 213 -19.91 5.73 11.75
C ASP A 213 -19.06 4.49 11.41
N GLN A 214 -18.04 4.63 10.56
CA GLN A 214 -17.08 3.56 10.28
C GLN A 214 -16.25 3.24 11.52
N VAL A 215 -15.77 4.26 12.24
CA VAL A 215 -15.07 4.10 13.53
C VAL A 215 -15.94 3.35 14.55
N ARG A 216 -17.22 3.75 14.68
CA ARG A 216 -18.16 3.10 15.61
C ARG A 216 -18.47 1.65 15.20
N SER A 217 -18.56 1.37 13.91
CA SER A 217 -18.86 0.03 13.38
C SER A 217 -17.81 -1.02 13.77
N VAL A 218 -16.54 -0.61 13.96
CA VAL A 218 -15.46 -1.49 14.45
C VAL A 218 -15.34 -1.48 15.99
N GLY A 219 -16.30 -0.85 16.68
CA GLY A 219 -16.40 -0.84 18.14
C GLY A 219 -15.41 0.10 18.83
N ALA A 220 -14.91 1.11 18.11
CA ALA A 220 -14.05 2.17 18.63
C ALA A 220 -14.87 3.42 19.02
N GLN A 221 -14.33 4.22 19.93
CA GLN A 221 -14.88 5.53 20.27
C GLN A 221 -14.48 6.56 19.20
N TRP A 222 -15.36 7.54 18.95
CA TRP A 222 -15.05 8.68 18.09
C TRP A 222 -14.54 9.84 18.94
N LEU A 223 -13.36 10.37 18.63
CA LEU A 223 -12.86 11.60 19.20
C LEU A 223 -13.41 12.78 18.40
N ASP A 224 -14.35 13.53 18.98
CA ASP A 224 -14.91 14.71 18.35
C ASP A 224 -14.20 15.98 18.83
N LEU A 225 -13.52 16.68 17.92
CA LEU A 225 -12.86 17.96 18.18
C LEU A 225 -13.66 19.17 17.67
N GLY A 226 -14.85 18.93 17.10
CA GLY A 226 -15.69 19.96 16.49
C GLY A 226 -15.03 20.62 15.29
N ILE A 227 -14.44 19.81 14.41
CA ILE A 227 -13.80 20.21 13.14
C ILE A 227 -14.45 19.39 12.02
N ASP A 228 -14.86 20.08 10.95
CA ASP A 228 -15.43 19.46 9.75
C ASP A 228 -14.63 19.87 8.52
N ALA A 229 -13.91 18.92 7.95
CA ALA A 229 -13.08 19.13 6.78
C ALA A 229 -13.29 18.05 5.71
N ALA A 230 -14.54 17.71 5.42
CA ALA A 230 -14.86 16.89 4.25
C ALA A 230 -14.38 17.56 2.94
N GLY A 231 -13.84 16.75 2.03
CA GLY A 231 -13.38 17.14 0.69
C GLY A 231 -13.85 16.16 -0.38
N GLU A 232 -13.28 16.26 -1.58
CA GLU A 232 -13.67 15.42 -2.73
C GLU A 232 -13.03 14.03 -2.71
N GLY A 233 -13.70 13.04 -3.32
CA GLY A 233 -13.17 11.68 -3.48
C GLY A 233 -12.89 10.94 -2.17
N GLY A 234 -13.57 11.34 -1.09
CA GLY A 234 -13.35 10.81 0.26
C GLY A 234 -12.06 11.30 0.90
N TYR A 235 -11.39 12.33 0.38
CA TYR A 235 -10.27 12.98 1.05
C TYR A 235 -10.72 14.15 1.90
N ALA A 236 -9.88 14.57 2.84
CA ALA A 236 -10.09 15.78 3.60
C ALA A 236 -9.74 17.03 2.78
N ARG A 237 -10.47 18.13 2.97
CA ARG A 237 -10.02 19.46 2.54
C ARG A 237 -8.88 19.95 3.44
N GLU A 238 -8.19 20.98 2.99
CA GLU A 238 -7.22 21.66 3.85
C GLU A 238 -7.93 22.43 4.97
N LEU A 239 -7.36 22.31 6.18
CA LEU A 239 -7.80 23.07 7.34
C LEU A 239 -7.30 24.52 7.28
N THR A 240 -8.11 25.46 7.76
CA THR A 240 -7.65 26.83 8.01
C THR A 240 -6.64 26.87 9.16
N ASP A 241 -5.89 27.96 9.29
CA ASP A 241 -4.88 28.08 10.36
C ASP A 241 -5.52 28.03 11.75
N ASP A 242 -6.70 28.62 11.94
CA ASP A 242 -7.46 28.55 13.18
C ASP A 242 -7.94 27.11 13.48
N GLU A 243 -8.41 26.39 12.46
CA GLU A 243 -8.80 24.97 12.60
C GLU A 243 -7.59 24.10 12.94
N LYS A 244 -6.44 24.33 12.31
CA LYS A 244 -5.17 23.64 12.61
C LYS A 244 -4.74 23.90 14.05
N ALA A 245 -4.76 25.15 14.51
CA ALA A 245 -4.37 25.49 15.88
C ALA A 245 -5.31 24.84 16.92
N LYS A 246 -6.62 24.89 16.67
CA LYS A 246 -7.62 24.23 17.53
C LYS A 246 -7.45 22.72 17.54
N GLN A 247 -7.21 22.11 16.38
CA GLN A 247 -6.94 20.68 16.24
C GLN A 247 -5.71 20.29 17.06
N GLN A 248 -4.61 21.02 16.86
CA GLN A 248 -3.33 20.72 17.47
C GLN A 248 -3.41 20.76 19.00
N GLN A 249 -4.00 21.81 19.57
CA GLN A 249 -4.17 21.92 21.02
C GLN A 249 -5.02 20.77 21.58
N ALA A 250 -6.16 20.46 20.94
CA ALA A 250 -7.06 19.45 21.42
C ALA A 250 -6.49 18.02 21.27
N LEU A 251 -5.74 17.76 20.20
CA LEU A 251 -5.02 16.50 20.02
C LEU A 251 -3.89 16.35 21.03
N GLU A 252 -3.10 17.40 21.27
CA GLU A 252 -2.01 17.38 22.24
C GLU A 252 -2.52 16.99 23.63
N ASP A 253 -3.65 17.54 24.07
CA ASP A 253 -4.25 17.19 25.36
C ASP A 253 -4.85 15.78 25.38
N ALA A 254 -5.45 15.33 24.27
CA ALA A 254 -6.01 13.99 24.16
C ALA A 254 -4.92 12.90 24.16
N ILE A 255 -3.84 13.08 23.40
CA ILE A 255 -2.76 12.11 23.17
C ILE A 255 -2.12 11.63 24.49
N LYS A 256 -1.96 12.54 25.45
CA LYS A 256 -1.39 12.25 26.79
C LYS A 256 -2.13 11.11 27.53
N GLY A 257 -3.41 10.91 27.23
CA GLY A 257 -4.24 9.85 27.83
C GLY A 257 -4.04 8.44 27.24
N PHE A 258 -3.29 8.31 26.14
CA PHE A 258 -3.17 7.06 25.40
C PHE A 258 -1.86 6.32 25.68
N ASP A 259 -1.94 4.98 25.70
CA ASP A 259 -0.78 4.09 25.76
C ASP A 259 -0.13 3.93 24.39
N VAL A 260 -0.94 3.98 23.34
CA VAL A 260 -0.50 3.81 21.95
C VAL A 260 -1.18 4.85 21.07
N VAL A 261 -0.42 5.47 20.18
CA VAL A 261 -0.93 6.33 19.09
C VAL A 261 -0.46 5.79 17.76
N ILE A 262 -1.38 5.60 16.81
CA ILE A 262 -1.07 5.21 15.43
C ILE A 262 -1.49 6.36 14.51
N THR A 263 -0.57 6.88 13.71
CA THR A 263 -0.86 7.98 12.79
C THR A 263 -0.81 7.51 11.35
N THR A 264 -1.84 7.85 10.58
CA THR A 264 -1.98 7.41 9.17
C THR A 264 -2.39 8.55 8.24
N ALA A 265 -2.26 9.81 8.68
CA ALA A 265 -2.75 10.94 7.92
C ALA A 265 -1.76 11.28 6.80
N LEU A 266 -2.22 11.15 5.56
CA LEU A 266 -1.44 11.45 4.35
C LEU A 266 -2.22 12.41 3.46
N VAL A 267 -1.53 13.38 2.88
CA VAL A 267 -2.07 14.28 1.86
C VAL A 267 -1.31 14.03 0.56
N PRO A 268 -1.96 13.52 -0.51
CA PRO A 268 -1.27 13.17 -1.75
C PRO A 268 -0.45 14.33 -2.34
N GLY A 269 0.86 14.11 -2.53
CA GLY A 269 1.78 15.10 -3.11
C GLY A 269 2.18 16.24 -2.16
N ARG A 270 1.89 16.12 -0.86
CA ARG A 270 2.29 17.10 0.16
C ARG A 270 2.94 16.40 1.36
N PRO A 271 3.74 17.13 2.16
CA PRO A 271 4.23 16.61 3.44
C PRO A 271 3.08 16.15 4.34
N ALA A 272 3.34 15.13 5.15
CA ALA A 272 2.40 14.67 6.16
C ALA A 272 2.03 15.81 7.13
N PRO A 273 0.74 15.98 7.49
CA PRO A 273 0.36 16.97 8.49
C PRO A 273 0.94 16.59 9.83
N ARG A 274 1.48 17.57 10.57
CA ARG A 274 1.98 17.36 11.92
C ARG A 274 0.81 17.30 12.90
N LEU A 275 0.58 16.13 13.49
CA LEU A 275 -0.53 15.85 14.39
C LEU A 275 -0.08 15.54 15.83
N VAL A 276 1.16 15.08 15.99
CA VAL A 276 1.75 14.75 17.30
C VAL A 276 2.99 15.62 17.49
N THR A 277 2.87 16.65 18.32
CA THR A 277 3.95 17.57 18.68
C THR A 277 4.96 16.89 19.63
N ALA A 278 6.18 17.43 19.73
CA ALA A 278 7.14 16.98 20.74
C ALA A 278 6.56 17.08 22.16
N ALA A 279 5.80 18.15 22.46
CA ALA A 279 5.11 18.32 23.73
C ALA A 279 4.01 17.25 23.98
N ALA A 280 3.30 16.82 22.92
CA ALA A 280 2.36 15.70 23.02
C ALA A 280 3.09 14.40 23.39
N VAL A 281 4.25 14.14 22.78
CA VAL A 281 5.09 12.96 23.10
C VAL A 281 5.58 13.02 24.55
N GLU A 282 6.18 14.14 24.97
CA GLU A 282 6.69 14.32 26.33
C GLU A 282 5.61 14.14 27.40
N GLY A 283 4.37 14.55 27.09
CA GLY A 283 3.23 14.38 27.99
C GLY A 283 2.64 12.97 28.04
N MET A 284 3.08 12.04 27.18
CA MET A 284 2.64 10.64 27.25
C MET A 284 3.30 9.91 28.42
N ARG A 285 2.67 8.81 28.85
CA ARG A 285 3.22 7.98 29.92
C ARG A 285 4.48 7.24 29.44
N PRO A 286 5.51 7.07 30.30
CA PRO A 286 6.67 6.24 29.98
C PRO A 286 6.28 4.84 29.49
N GLY A 287 7.00 4.33 28.49
CA GLY A 287 6.77 3.06 27.84
C GLY A 287 5.52 3.02 26.94
N SER A 288 4.93 4.17 26.62
CA SER A 288 3.95 4.31 25.53
C SER A 288 4.62 4.18 24.16
N VAL A 289 3.81 3.95 23.12
CA VAL A 289 4.30 3.73 21.76
C VAL A 289 3.57 4.62 20.75
N ILE A 290 4.32 5.23 19.83
CA ILE A 290 3.80 5.89 18.64
C ILE A 290 4.23 5.07 17.42
N VAL A 291 3.28 4.73 16.54
CA VAL A 291 3.58 4.14 15.22
C VAL A 291 3.14 5.12 14.14
N ASP A 292 4.12 5.70 13.46
CA ASP A 292 3.91 6.72 12.44
C ASP A 292 4.04 6.15 11.03
N LEU A 293 2.90 5.95 10.36
CA LEU A 293 2.84 5.40 9.00
C LEU A 293 3.10 6.44 7.91
N ALA A 294 3.31 7.70 8.27
CA ALA A 294 3.56 8.78 7.32
C ALA A 294 5.04 9.17 7.20
N GLY A 295 5.96 8.32 7.68
CA GLY A 295 7.41 8.58 7.70
C GLY A 295 8.00 8.96 6.35
N GLU A 296 7.57 8.32 5.26
CA GLU A 296 8.05 8.60 3.90
C GLU A 296 7.78 10.05 3.43
N THR A 297 6.77 10.71 4.00
CA THR A 297 6.41 12.10 3.68
C THR A 297 6.65 13.07 4.83
N GLY A 298 7.54 12.72 5.76
CA GLY A 298 8.01 13.56 6.87
C GLY A 298 7.41 13.25 8.25
N GLY A 299 6.47 12.31 8.32
CA GLY A 299 5.85 11.84 9.56
C GLY A 299 4.75 12.76 10.11
N ASN A 300 3.73 12.17 10.74
CA ASN A 300 2.76 12.94 11.51
C ASN A 300 3.28 13.31 12.90
N CYS A 301 4.25 12.58 13.45
CA CYS A 301 4.90 12.89 14.71
C CYS A 301 6.17 13.71 14.50
N GLU A 302 6.38 14.75 15.31
CA GLU A 302 7.50 15.69 15.19
C GLU A 302 8.86 15.02 15.42
N LEU A 303 8.88 14.03 16.32
CA LEU A 303 10.07 13.29 16.73
C LEU A 303 10.26 11.99 15.91
N THR A 304 9.53 11.83 14.79
CA THR A 304 9.69 10.69 13.89
C THR A 304 11.04 10.73 13.19
N GLU A 305 11.78 9.62 13.30
CA GLU A 305 12.90 9.31 12.41
C GLU A 305 12.47 8.23 11.38
N PRO A 306 12.28 8.58 10.09
CA PRO A 306 11.83 7.64 9.07
C PRO A 306 12.70 6.38 8.99
N GLY A 307 12.06 5.21 9.00
CA GLY A 307 12.71 3.90 8.92
C GLY A 307 13.30 3.41 10.24
N LYS A 308 13.17 4.15 11.34
CA LYS A 308 13.76 3.80 12.63
C LYS A 308 12.71 3.61 13.73
N ILE A 309 13.19 2.98 14.79
CA ILE A 309 12.54 2.94 16.09
C ILE A 309 13.46 3.69 17.05
N VAL A 310 12.97 4.77 17.63
CA VAL A 310 13.71 5.63 18.57
C VAL A 310 12.95 5.71 19.89
N VAL A 311 13.62 6.13 20.95
CA VAL A 311 12.98 6.38 22.25
C VAL A 311 13.27 7.82 22.63
N GLU A 312 12.20 8.61 22.77
CA GLU A 312 12.26 10.01 23.16
C GLU A 312 11.31 10.24 24.33
N HIS A 313 11.77 10.89 25.39
CA HIS A 313 10.96 11.10 26.62
C HIS A 313 10.32 9.80 27.18
N ASP A 314 11.07 8.69 27.14
CA ASP A 314 10.61 7.35 27.51
C ASP A 314 9.44 6.80 26.65
N VAL A 315 9.15 7.42 25.51
CA VAL A 315 8.14 6.96 24.54
C VAL A 315 8.85 6.35 23.33
N THR A 316 8.47 5.13 22.97
CA THR A 316 8.98 4.49 21.75
C THR A 316 8.26 5.07 20.53
N ILE A 317 9.00 5.56 19.55
CA ILE A 317 8.47 6.09 18.29
C ILE A 317 9.00 5.24 17.15
N ALA A 318 8.12 4.54 16.46
CA ALA A 318 8.43 3.69 15.32
C ALA A 318 7.87 4.28 14.04
N SER A 319 8.72 4.46 13.02
CA SER A 319 8.31 4.93 11.70
C SER A 319 8.69 3.93 10.61
N PRO A 320 7.97 2.80 10.50
CA PRO A 320 8.25 1.80 9.47
C PRO A 320 7.86 2.33 8.08
N LEU A 321 8.73 2.14 7.09
CA LEU A 321 8.49 2.62 5.72
C LEU A 321 7.80 1.56 4.84
N ASN A 322 8.00 0.28 5.13
CA ASN A 322 7.46 -0.81 4.31
C ASN A 322 6.79 -1.91 5.16
N LEU A 323 5.76 -1.54 5.93
CA LEU A 323 4.99 -2.53 6.70
C LEU A 323 4.39 -3.65 5.83
N PRO A 324 3.87 -3.42 4.61
CA PRO A 324 3.38 -4.49 3.76
C PRO A 324 4.41 -5.60 3.49
N ALA A 325 5.69 -5.26 3.28
CA ALA A 325 6.76 -6.25 3.10
C ALA A 325 7.03 -7.12 4.36
N THR A 326 6.57 -6.71 5.54
CA THR A 326 6.67 -7.53 6.76
C THR A 326 5.64 -8.65 6.83
N MET A 327 4.63 -8.65 5.94
CA MET A 327 3.64 -9.73 5.76
C MET A 327 3.48 -10.07 4.27
N PRO A 328 4.57 -10.54 3.63
CA PRO A 328 4.70 -10.48 2.18
C PRO A 328 3.77 -11.43 1.44
N GLU A 329 3.38 -12.57 2.01
CA GLU A 329 2.50 -13.55 1.34
C GLU A 329 1.12 -12.94 1.03
N HIS A 330 0.39 -12.48 2.04
CA HIS A 330 -0.92 -11.85 1.85
C HIS A 330 -0.84 -10.48 1.17
N ALA A 331 0.22 -9.70 1.43
CA ALA A 331 0.41 -8.44 0.71
C ALA A 331 0.58 -8.68 -0.80
N SER A 332 1.36 -9.69 -1.18
CA SER A 332 1.53 -10.12 -2.57
C SER A 332 0.26 -10.74 -3.14
N GLU A 333 -0.48 -11.57 -2.39
CA GLU A 333 -1.73 -12.15 -2.89
C GLU A 333 -2.77 -11.07 -3.22
N LEU A 334 -2.95 -10.09 -2.33
CA LEU A 334 -3.90 -9.01 -2.54
C LEU A 334 -3.45 -8.10 -3.69
N TYR A 335 -2.16 -7.73 -3.72
CA TYR A 335 -1.60 -6.94 -4.81
C TYR A 335 -1.72 -7.65 -6.16
N SER A 336 -1.43 -8.95 -6.19
CA SER A 336 -1.55 -9.81 -7.36
C SER A 336 -2.97 -9.84 -7.92
N LYS A 337 -4.00 -9.81 -7.06
CA LYS A 337 -5.40 -9.67 -7.49
C LYS A 337 -5.68 -8.30 -8.09
N ASN A 338 -5.12 -7.24 -7.52
CA ASN A 338 -5.26 -5.88 -8.06
C ASN A 338 -4.63 -5.79 -9.46
N ILE A 339 -3.41 -6.31 -9.63
CA ILE A 339 -2.70 -6.35 -10.91
C ILE A 339 -3.44 -7.21 -11.93
N ALA A 340 -3.92 -8.40 -11.54
CA ALA A 340 -4.68 -9.26 -12.44
C ALA A 340 -5.98 -8.60 -12.91
N ALA A 341 -6.71 -7.91 -12.03
CA ALA A 341 -7.91 -7.18 -12.43
C ALA A 341 -7.61 -6.06 -13.43
N LEU A 342 -6.49 -5.35 -13.26
CA LEU A 342 -6.06 -4.32 -14.22
C LEU A 342 -5.63 -4.93 -15.56
N LEU A 343 -4.88 -6.05 -15.52
CA LEU A 343 -4.52 -6.80 -16.72
C LEU A 343 -5.75 -7.29 -17.48
N GLU A 344 -6.75 -7.83 -16.78
CA GLU A 344 -8.02 -8.28 -17.36
C GLU A 344 -8.74 -7.16 -18.12
N LEU A 345 -8.66 -5.91 -17.64
CA LEU A 345 -9.23 -4.76 -18.33
C LEU A 345 -8.46 -4.39 -19.62
N MET A 346 -7.20 -4.79 -19.74
CA MET A 346 -6.34 -4.51 -20.89
C MET A 346 -6.33 -5.65 -21.93
N LEU A 347 -7.03 -6.76 -21.68
CA LEU A 347 -6.94 -7.97 -22.51
C LEU A 347 -8.22 -8.20 -23.33
N THR A 348 -8.06 -8.41 -24.64
CA THR A 348 -9.11 -8.87 -25.55
C THR A 348 -8.66 -10.19 -26.17
N ASP A 349 -9.38 -11.28 -25.91
CA ASP A 349 -9.04 -12.64 -26.40
C ASP A 349 -7.57 -13.03 -26.16
N GLY A 350 -7.02 -12.65 -25.00
CA GLY A 350 -5.64 -12.93 -24.60
C GLY A 350 -4.57 -12.03 -25.22
N LYS A 351 -4.97 -11.04 -26.01
CA LYS A 351 -4.09 -10.02 -26.59
C LYS A 351 -4.16 -8.73 -25.79
N LEU A 352 -3.01 -8.08 -25.60
CA LEU A 352 -2.90 -6.80 -24.94
C LEU A 352 -3.44 -5.68 -25.86
N GLU A 353 -4.61 -5.17 -25.52
CA GLU A 353 -5.35 -4.17 -26.29
C GLU A 353 -5.96 -3.13 -25.34
N PRO A 354 -5.15 -2.29 -24.66
CA PRO A 354 -5.67 -1.29 -23.71
C PRO A 354 -6.56 -0.25 -24.43
N ASP A 355 -7.84 -0.19 -24.02
CA ASP A 355 -8.79 0.82 -24.50
C ASP A 355 -8.69 2.10 -23.66
N PHE A 356 -8.12 3.15 -24.25
CA PHE A 356 -8.00 4.45 -23.60
C PHE A 356 -9.28 5.31 -23.67
N GLY A 357 -10.37 4.80 -24.25
CA GLY A 357 -11.72 5.26 -23.95
C GLY A 357 -12.16 4.88 -22.54
N ASP A 358 -11.54 3.87 -21.93
CA ASP A 358 -11.76 3.51 -20.53
C ASP A 358 -11.02 4.48 -19.60
N GLN A 359 -11.79 5.15 -18.72
CA GLN A 359 -11.24 6.10 -17.75
C GLN A 359 -10.16 5.49 -16.84
N VAL A 360 -10.29 4.23 -16.41
CA VAL A 360 -9.30 3.61 -15.51
C VAL A 360 -7.95 3.49 -16.22
N LEU A 361 -7.95 3.03 -17.47
CA LEU A 361 -6.74 2.89 -18.27
C LEU A 361 -6.16 4.25 -18.67
N ALA A 362 -7.02 5.21 -19.01
CA ALA A 362 -6.61 6.58 -19.34
C ALA A 362 -5.94 7.28 -18.15
N ASP A 363 -6.56 7.26 -16.97
CA ASP A 363 -6.08 7.97 -15.78
C ASP A 363 -4.84 7.28 -15.16
N SER A 364 -4.74 5.95 -15.26
CA SER A 364 -3.60 5.22 -14.69
C SER A 364 -2.37 5.18 -15.58
N CYS A 365 -2.49 5.44 -16.89
CA CYS A 365 -1.34 5.47 -17.81
C CYS A 365 -0.56 6.80 -17.71
N VAL A 366 0.56 6.78 -16.99
CA VAL A 366 1.31 7.99 -16.64
C VAL A 366 2.34 8.43 -17.69
N THR A 367 2.62 7.61 -18.71
CA THR A 367 3.54 7.97 -19.81
C THR A 367 2.82 8.45 -21.07
N ARG A 368 1.49 8.34 -21.14
CA ARG A 368 0.71 8.80 -22.29
C ARG A 368 0.67 10.34 -22.33
N THR A 369 1.00 10.91 -23.49
CA THR A 369 0.61 12.29 -23.82
C THR A 369 -0.80 12.28 -24.37
N VAL A 370 -1.72 12.99 -23.72
CA VAL A 370 -2.97 13.38 -24.37
C VAL A 370 -2.57 14.37 -25.46
N GLU A 371 -2.60 13.97 -26.73
CA GLU A 371 -2.59 14.94 -27.81
C GLU A 371 -3.91 15.71 -27.68
N GLU A 372 -3.83 17.01 -27.39
CA GLU A 372 -4.96 17.93 -27.52
C GLU A 372 -5.35 17.96 -29.00
N SER A 373 -6.38 17.19 -29.34
CA SER A 373 -7.06 17.29 -30.66
C SER A 373 -7.80 18.61 -30.82
#